data_AF-A0AAV8ZJ00-F1
#
_entry.id   AF-A0AAV8ZJ00-F1
#
_cell.length_a   1.000
_cell.length_b   1.000
_cell.length_c   1.000
_cell.angle_alpha   90.00
_cell.angle_beta   90.00
_cell.angle_gamma   90.00
#
_symmetry.space_group_name_H-M   'P 1'
#
loop_
_entity.id
_entity.type
_entity.pdbx_description
1 polymer ?
#
loop_
_entity_poly.entity_id
_entity_poly.type
_entity_poly.pdbx_seq_one_letter_code
_entity_poly.pdbx_strand_id
1 'polypeptide(L)'
;MDMLEGKKVVTANCQSFHVNRVLKTAKIIAYYFTASWVNHPDLLEKLKAVYEEGKRRHSGMEVIYVSADTEEKLFTKHFKEHGPWYSIPFGNTLAEVLRWRYNITCMPQIVVVRKDGLIVTRRGTRELEELDIDVLVTWTDYIQ
;
A
#
# COMPACT_ATOMS: atom_id res chain seq x y z
N MET A 1 11.78 -5.80 -13.16
CA MET A 1 11.85 -4.38 -12.74
C MET A 1 10.48 -4.00 -12.24
N ASP A 2 10.41 -3.58 -10.99
CA ASP A 2 9.18 -3.15 -10.33
C ASP A 2 8.57 -1.95 -11.09
N MET A 3 7.25 -1.90 -11.23
CA MET A 3 6.56 -0.82 -11.98
C MET A 3 6.74 0.57 -11.36
N LEU A 4 7.21 0.61 -10.11
CA LEU A 4 7.51 1.83 -9.39
C LEU A 4 8.91 2.38 -9.68
N GLU A 5 9.77 1.66 -10.40
CA GLU A 5 11.15 2.08 -10.63
C GLU A 5 11.21 3.41 -11.40
N GLY A 6 11.95 4.37 -10.83
CA GLY A 6 12.06 5.73 -11.37
C GLY A 6 10.83 6.62 -11.17
N LYS A 7 9.77 6.12 -10.52
CA LYS A 7 8.56 6.90 -10.22
C LYS A 7 8.70 7.71 -8.93
N LYS A 8 7.72 8.58 -8.69
CA LYS A 8 7.61 9.41 -7.48
C LYS A 8 6.41 8.96 -6.66
N VAL A 9 6.56 9.05 -5.35
CA VAL A 9 5.49 8.86 -4.35
C VAL A 9 5.38 10.09 -3.48
N VAL A 10 4.23 10.28 -2.84
CA VAL A 10 3.95 11.42 -1.96
C VAL A 10 3.54 10.96 -0.57
N THR A 11 3.82 11.78 0.44
CA THR A 11 3.27 11.61 1.80
C THR A 11 1.97 12.42 1.95
N ALA A 12 1.22 12.19 3.03
CA ALA A 12 -0.01 12.94 3.33
C ALA A 12 0.22 14.47 3.48
N ASN A 13 1.48 14.88 3.69
CA ASN A 13 1.90 16.29 3.74
C ASN A 13 2.30 16.85 2.36
N CYS A 14 1.93 16.17 1.28
CA CYS A 14 2.26 16.52 -0.11
C CYS A 14 3.77 16.58 -0.42
N GLN A 15 4.61 15.92 0.38
CA GLN A 15 6.05 15.85 0.09
C GLN A 15 6.33 14.73 -0.89
N SER A 16 7.01 15.04 -2.00
CA SER A 16 7.36 14.06 -3.04
C SER A 16 8.75 13.45 -2.82
N PHE A 17 8.83 12.14 -2.98
CA PHE A 17 10.07 11.36 -2.91
C PHE A 17 10.21 10.44 -4.12
N HIS A 18 11.46 10.16 -4.51
CA HIS A 18 11.74 9.09 -5.46
C HIS A 18 11.53 7.73 -4.81
N VAL A 19 10.79 6.86 -5.50
CA VAL A 19 10.49 5.49 -5.03
C VAL A 19 11.76 4.75 -4.60
N ASN A 20 12.83 4.82 -5.40
CA ASN A 20 14.07 4.08 -5.13
C ASN A 20 14.71 4.46 -3.79
N ARG A 21 14.47 5.70 -3.30
CA ARG A 21 14.96 6.15 -1.99
C ARG A 21 14.09 5.60 -0.86
N VAL A 22 12.78 5.60 -1.07
CA VAL A 22 11.77 5.16 -0.10
C VAL A 22 11.80 3.64 0.08
N LEU A 23 11.78 2.90 -1.04
CA LEU A 23 11.74 1.45 -1.06
C LEU A 23 13.14 0.81 -1.01
N LYS A 24 14.17 1.57 -0.63
CA LYS A 24 15.55 1.07 -0.59
C LYS A 24 15.67 -0.15 0.33
N THR A 25 15.09 -0.06 1.52
CA THR A 25 15.09 -1.10 2.57
C THR A 25 13.83 -1.95 2.57
N ALA A 26 12.86 -1.64 1.70
CA ALA A 26 11.65 -2.43 1.57
C ALA A 26 11.97 -3.81 1.00
N LYS A 27 11.43 -4.85 1.62
CA LYS A 27 11.46 -6.23 1.13
C LYS A 27 10.13 -6.60 0.48
N ILE A 28 9.03 -6.13 1.08
CA ILE A 28 7.67 -6.27 0.56
C ILE A 28 6.97 -4.91 0.50
N ILE A 29 6.08 -4.80 -0.48
CA ILE A 29 5.28 -3.61 -0.75
C ILE A 29 3.82 -4.05 -0.74
N ALA A 30 3.04 -3.49 0.18
CA ALA A 30 1.60 -3.66 0.24
C ALA A 30 0.93 -2.50 -0.49
N TYR A 31 0.39 -2.77 -1.68
CA TYR A 31 -0.46 -1.81 -2.38
C TYR A 31 -1.84 -1.81 -1.77
N TYR A 32 -2.24 -0.67 -1.20
CA TYR A 32 -3.55 -0.48 -0.62
C TYR A 32 -4.44 0.30 -1.59
N PHE A 33 -5.38 -0.40 -2.22
CA PHE A 33 -6.33 0.17 -3.17
C PHE A 33 -7.61 0.56 -2.44
N THR A 34 -7.92 1.86 -2.39
CA THR A 34 -9.15 2.38 -1.78
C THR A 34 -9.50 3.76 -2.35
N ALA A 35 -10.62 4.32 -1.91
CA ALA A 35 -11.07 5.67 -2.27
C ALA A 35 -11.89 6.27 -1.12
N SER A 36 -12.15 7.58 -1.15
CA SER A 36 -12.81 8.29 -0.05
C SER A 36 -14.26 7.88 0.19
N TRP A 37 -14.93 7.29 -0.82
CA TRP A 37 -16.29 6.77 -0.68
C TRP A 37 -16.35 5.34 -0.12
N VAL A 38 -15.19 4.70 0.06
CA VAL A 38 -15.09 3.36 0.65
C VAL A 38 -14.99 3.51 2.16
N ASN A 39 -16.00 3.02 2.88
CA ASN A 39 -16.03 3.08 4.34
C ASN A 39 -15.68 1.72 4.94
N HIS A 40 -14.43 1.56 5.42
CA HIS A 40 -13.95 0.33 6.04
C HIS A 40 -12.93 0.61 7.17
N PRO A 41 -13.35 1.28 8.26
CA PRO A 41 -12.45 1.77 9.30
C PRO A 41 -11.64 0.65 9.97
N ASP A 42 -12.26 -0.49 10.25
CA ASP A 42 -11.61 -1.63 10.89
C ASP A 42 -10.40 -2.15 10.10
N LEU A 43 -10.48 -2.14 8.76
CA LEU A 43 -9.37 -2.56 7.90
C LEU A 43 -8.22 -1.57 7.96
N LEU A 44 -8.53 -0.27 7.98
CA LEU A 44 -7.53 0.78 8.08
C LEU A 44 -6.80 0.73 9.43
N GLU A 45 -7.53 0.50 10.53
CA GLU A 45 -6.95 0.34 11.86
C GLU A 45 -6.05 -0.89 11.95
N LYS A 46 -6.50 -2.05 11.45
CA LYS A 46 -5.66 -3.26 11.35
C LYS A 46 -4.41 -3.01 10.50
N LEU A 47 -4.55 -2.35 9.35
CA LEU A 47 -3.40 -2.06 8.48
C LEU A 47 -2.39 -1.12 9.16
N LYS A 48 -2.86 -0.14 9.95
CA LYS A 48 -2.00 0.73 10.76
C LYS A 48 -1.24 -0.08 11.82
N ALA A 49 -1.93 -0.96 12.55
CA ALA A 49 -1.30 -1.80 13.58
C ALA A 49 -0.22 -2.73 12.98
N VAL A 50 -0.54 -3.40 11.86
CA VAL A 50 0.40 -4.25 11.13
C VAL A 50 1.59 -3.46 10.60
N TYR A 51 1.37 -2.26 10.08
CA TYR A 51 2.46 -1.41 9.60
C TYR A 51 3.39 -0.97 10.73
N GLU A 52 2.83 -0.54 11.86
CA GLU A 52 3.61 -0.17 13.05
C GLU A 52 4.43 -1.34 13.58
N GLU A 53 3.81 -2.51 13.72
CA GLU A 53 4.50 -3.72 14.15
C GLU A 53 5.58 -4.15 13.15
N GLY A 54 5.30 -4.00 11.85
CA GLY A 54 6.24 -4.26 10.78
C GLY A 54 7.49 -3.37 10.86
N LYS A 55 7.32 -2.10 11.25
CA LYS A 55 8.44 -1.19 11.53
C LYS A 55 9.21 -1.61 12.78
N ARG A 56 8.51 -1.96 13.88
CA ARG A 56 9.12 -2.42 15.13
C ARG A 56 9.98 -3.68 14.92
N ARG A 57 9.47 -4.64 14.13
CA ARG A 57 10.17 -5.90 13.79
C ARG A 57 11.20 -5.75 12.67
N HIS A 58 11.35 -4.57 12.06
CA HIS A 58 12.20 -4.36 10.89
C HIS A 58 11.91 -5.36 9.75
N SER A 59 10.62 -5.69 9.56
CA SER A 59 10.13 -6.62 8.53
C SER A 59 10.48 -6.18 7.11
N GLY A 60 10.72 -4.88 6.91
CA GLY A 60 10.90 -4.30 5.59
C GLY A 60 9.59 -4.15 4.82
N MET A 61 8.44 -4.14 5.51
CA MET A 61 7.16 -3.84 4.90
C MET A 61 6.96 -2.35 4.68
N GLU A 62 6.62 -1.97 3.45
CA GLU A 62 6.13 -0.63 3.11
C GLU A 62 4.72 -0.70 2.55
N VAL A 63 3.91 0.33 2.82
CA VAL A 63 2.56 0.47 2.27
C VAL A 63 2.58 1.58 1.21
N ILE A 64 1.94 1.32 0.07
CA ILE A 64 1.70 2.31 -0.98
C ILE A 64 0.20 2.43 -1.18
N TYR A 65 -0.36 3.57 -0.79
CA TYR A 65 -1.74 3.93 -1.08
C TYR A 65 -1.91 4.19 -2.59
N VAL A 66 -2.89 3.52 -3.19
CA VAL A 66 -3.29 3.71 -4.57
C VAL A 66 -4.75 4.16 -4.58
N SER A 67 -4.94 5.47 -4.70
CA SER A 67 -6.27 6.07 -4.72
C SER A 67 -7.02 5.79 -6.02
N ALA A 68 -8.33 5.57 -5.91
CA ALA A 68 -9.27 5.66 -7.03
C ALA A 68 -10.08 6.96 -7.04
N ASP A 69 -9.81 7.89 -6.12
CA ASP A 69 -10.48 9.19 -6.05
C ASP A 69 -10.33 9.96 -7.37
N THR A 70 -11.41 10.60 -7.80
CA THR A 70 -11.44 11.47 -9.00
C THR A 70 -11.22 12.94 -8.65
N GLU A 71 -11.20 13.30 -7.37
CA GLU A 71 -11.01 14.66 -6.88
C GLU A 71 -9.84 14.74 -5.90
N GLU A 72 -8.92 15.68 -6.15
CA GLU A 72 -7.70 15.86 -5.34
C GLU A 72 -8.03 16.22 -3.87
N LYS A 73 -9.12 16.97 -3.64
CA LYS A 73 -9.56 17.35 -2.29
C LYS A 73 -9.97 16.13 -1.48
N LEU A 74 -10.72 15.20 -2.10
CA LEU A 74 -11.15 13.95 -1.47
C LEU A 74 -9.96 13.04 -1.20
N PHE A 75 -9.08 12.88 -2.20
CA PHE A 75 -7.81 12.18 -2.06
C PHE A 75 -7.01 12.69 -0.86
N THR A 76 -6.79 14.00 -0.79
CA THR A 76 -5.95 14.62 0.25
C THR A 76 -6.57 14.48 1.63
N LYS A 77 -7.88 14.68 1.75
CA LYS A 77 -8.59 14.51 3.02
C LYS A 77 -8.51 13.06 3.49
N HIS A 78 -8.83 12.11 2.63
CA HIS A 78 -8.82 10.69 2.95
C HIS A 78 -7.41 10.20 3.29
N PHE A 79 -6.38 10.62 2.54
CA PHE A 79 -5.01 10.21 2.79
C PHE A 79 -4.48 10.73 4.15
N LYS A 80 -4.96 11.89 4.63
CA LYS A 80 -4.60 12.40 5.97
C LYS A 80 -5.12 11.54 7.12
N GLU A 81 -6.15 10.73 6.88
CA GLU A 81 -6.71 9.81 7.87
C GLU A 81 -5.93 8.49 7.93
N HIS A 82 -5.01 8.25 6.99
CA HIS A 82 -4.23 7.01 6.87
C HIS A 82 -2.96 7.01 7.75
N GLY A 83 -2.21 5.91 7.72
CA GLY A 83 -0.95 5.76 8.44
C GLY A 83 0.23 6.54 7.80
N PRO A 84 1.42 6.49 8.42
CA PRO A 84 2.62 7.18 7.95
C PRO A 84 3.30 6.41 6.80
N TRP A 85 2.55 6.24 5.71
CA TRP A 85 2.98 5.59 4.48
C TRP A 85 2.85 6.52 3.28
N TYR A 86 3.24 6.02 2.12
CA TYR A 86 3.30 6.81 0.89
C TYR A 86 2.09 6.53 0.00
N SER A 87 1.87 7.40 -0.96
CA SER A 87 0.81 7.27 -1.97
C SER A 87 1.34 7.56 -3.36
N ILE A 88 0.68 7.01 -4.37
CA ILE A 88 0.86 7.46 -5.75
C ILE A 88 0.29 8.88 -5.85
N PRO A 89 1.02 9.85 -6.45
CA PRO A 89 0.51 11.21 -6.60
C PRO A 89 -0.83 11.22 -7.33
N PHE A 90 -1.76 12.07 -6.86
CA PHE A 90 -3.05 12.25 -7.51
C PHE A 90 -2.87 12.62 -9.00
N GLY A 91 -3.74 12.11 -9.86
CA GLY A 91 -3.69 12.32 -11.32
C GLY A 91 -2.56 11.56 -12.03
N ASN A 92 -1.74 10.78 -11.32
CA ASN A 92 -0.72 9.95 -11.96
C ASN A 92 -1.34 8.67 -12.53
N THR A 93 -1.14 8.44 -13.84
CA THR A 93 -1.65 7.26 -14.57
C THR A 93 -1.17 5.93 -14.00
N LEU A 94 -0.09 5.94 -13.21
CA LEU A 94 0.40 4.76 -12.51
C LEU A 94 -0.67 4.13 -11.60
N ALA A 95 -1.55 4.93 -10.99
CA ALA A 95 -2.63 4.39 -10.16
C ALA A 95 -3.58 3.50 -10.97
N GLU A 96 -3.94 3.91 -12.20
CA GLU A 96 -4.76 3.13 -13.13
C GLU A 96 -4.02 1.88 -13.62
N VAL A 97 -2.74 2.03 -13.99
CA VAL A 97 -1.90 0.91 -14.44
C VAL A 97 -1.79 -0.16 -13.35
N LEU A 98 -1.59 0.23 -12.08
CA LEU A 98 -1.52 -0.70 -10.96
C LEU A 98 -2.85 -1.41 -10.73
N ARG A 99 -3.99 -0.69 -10.77
CA ARG A 99 -5.32 -1.30 -10.65
C ARG A 99 -5.57 -2.34 -11.75
N TRP A 100 -5.23 -2.01 -12.99
CA TRP A 100 -5.38 -2.93 -14.12
C TRP A 100 -4.45 -4.13 -14.01
N ARG A 101 -3.16 -3.90 -13.68
CA ARG A 101 -2.12 -4.93 -13.53
C ARG A 101 -2.50 -6.00 -12.50
N TYR A 102 -3.06 -5.58 -11.38
CA TYR A 102 -3.47 -6.47 -10.29
C TYR A 102 -4.94 -6.89 -10.39
N ASN A 103 -5.64 -6.49 -11.45
CA ASN A 103 -7.04 -6.82 -11.71
C ASN A 103 -7.93 -6.49 -10.50
N ILE A 104 -7.80 -5.26 -10.00
CA ILE A 104 -8.58 -4.75 -8.86
C ILE A 104 -10.00 -4.47 -9.35
N THR A 105 -10.95 -5.33 -8.95
CA THR A 105 -12.36 -5.24 -9.35
C THR A 105 -13.26 -4.71 -8.24
N CYS A 106 -12.82 -4.80 -6.99
CA CYS A 106 -13.51 -4.28 -5.82
C CYS A 106 -12.52 -3.58 -4.87
N MET A 107 -13.03 -2.66 -4.06
CA MET A 107 -12.25 -1.93 -3.06
C MET A 107 -13.00 -1.98 -1.71
N PRO A 108 -12.29 -2.02 -0.58
CA PRO A 108 -10.84 -1.91 -0.46
C PRO A 108 -10.12 -3.24 -0.76
N GLN A 109 -8.95 -3.17 -1.39
CA GLN A 109 -8.14 -4.36 -1.68
C GLN A 109 -6.66 -4.12 -1.34
N ILE A 110 -6.02 -5.09 -0.69
CA ILE A 110 -4.57 -5.10 -0.44
C ILE A 110 -3.92 -6.18 -1.28
N VAL A 111 -2.93 -5.80 -2.08
CA VAL A 111 -2.07 -6.71 -2.84
C VAL A 111 -0.64 -6.55 -2.33
N VAL A 112 -0.03 -7.65 -1.93
CA VAL A 112 1.34 -7.66 -1.41
C VAL A 112 2.26 -8.24 -2.47
N VAL A 113 3.34 -7.52 -2.74
CA VAL A 113 4.38 -7.94 -3.67
C VAL A 113 5.74 -7.85 -3.01
N ARG A 114 6.68 -8.64 -3.51
CA ARG A 114 8.11 -8.49 -3.23
C ARG A 114 8.68 -7.30 -3.98
N LYS A 115 9.83 -6.83 -3.53
CA LYS A 115 10.60 -5.75 -4.20
C LYS A 115 10.93 -6.04 -5.67
N ASP A 116 11.03 -7.31 -6.05
CA ASP A 116 11.27 -7.73 -7.44
C ASP A 116 10.02 -7.65 -8.34
N GLY A 117 8.85 -7.38 -7.76
CA GLY A 117 7.55 -7.32 -8.42
C GLY A 117 6.77 -8.64 -8.44
N LEU A 118 7.29 -9.71 -7.81
CA LEU A 118 6.57 -10.97 -7.66
C LEU A 118 5.44 -10.81 -6.64
N ILE A 119 4.28 -11.37 -6.97
CA ILE A 119 3.10 -11.29 -6.10
C ILE A 119 3.26 -12.30 -4.95
N VAL A 120 3.15 -11.81 -3.72
CA VAL A 120 3.06 -12.63 -2.51
C VAL A 120 1.61 -13.06 -2.30
N THR A 121 0.70 -12.09 -2.27
CA THR A 121 -0.75 -12.37 -2.17
C THR A 121 -1.58 -11.29 -2.86
N ARG A 122 -2.73 -11.69 -3.39
CA ARG A 122 -3.80 -10.78 -3.87
C ARG A 122 -4.95 -10.65 -2.89
N ARG A 123 -4.92 -11.43 -1.80
CA ARG A 123 -5.98 -11.54 -0.79
C ARG A 123 -5.57 -10.85 0.51
N GLY A 124 -4.70 -9.85 0.45
CA GLY A 124 -4.12 -9.21 1.62
C GLY A 124 -5.17 -8.62 2.55
N THR A 125 -6.30 -8.11 2.02
CA THR A 125 -7.42 -7.65 2.85
C THR A 125 -7.97 -8.76 3.74
N ARG A 126 -8.27 -9.92 3.14
CA ARG A 126 -8.83 -11.07 3.84
C ARG A 126 -7.83 -11.65 4.84
N GLU A 127 -6.57 -11.78 4.44
CA GLU A 127 -5.51 -12.30 5.31
C GLU A 127 -5.27 -11.36 6.51
N LEU A 128 -5.30 -10.04 6.29
CA LEU A 128 -5.23 -9.04 7.36
C LEU A 128 -6.43 -9.13 8.32
N GLU A 129 -7.62 -9.40 7.79
CA GLU A 129 -8.82 -9.57 8.61
C GLU A 129 -8.78 -10.84 9.46
N GLU A 130 -8.31 -11.95 8.89
CA GLU A 130 -8.25 -13.28 9.53
C GLU A 130 -7.07 -13.43 10.50
N LEU A 131 -5.89 -12.89 10.15
CA LEU A 131 -4.62 -13.11 10.88
C LEU A 131 -4.16 -11.90 11.70
N ASP A 132 -4.74 -10.72 11.46
CA ASP A 132 -4.36 -9.47 12.13
C ASP A 132 -2.83 -9.25 12.07
N ILE A 133 -2.15 -9.14 13.22
CA ILE A 133 -0.70 -8.90 13.31
C ILE A 133 0.13 -10.05 12.74
N ASP A 134 -0.35 -11.29 12.84
CA ASP A 134 0.38 -12.48 12.38
C ASP A 134 0.47 -12.56 10.85
N VAL A 135 -0.30 -11.73 10.14
CA VAL A 135 -0.18 -11.56 8.69
C VAL A 135 1.24 -11.16 8.27
N LEU A 136 1.97 -10.45 9.14
CA LEU A 136 3.37 -10.07 8.87
C LEU A 136 4.22 -11.30 8.63
N VAL A 137 4.09 -12.34 9.47
CA VAL A 137 4.86 -13.58 9.33
C VAL A 137 4.55 -14.21 7.99
N THR A 138 3.26 -14.34 7.68
CA THR A 138 2.78 -14.89 6.40
C THR A 138 3.37 -14.14 5.22
N TRP A 139 3.33 -12.81 5.20
CA TRP A 139 3.84 -12.01 4.08
C TRP A 139 5.37 -12.00 3.98
N THR A 140 6.08 -12.15 5.11
CA THR A 140 7.55 -12.14 5.12
C THR A 140 8.18 -13.50 4.86
N ASP A 141 7.50 -14.61 5.16
CA ASP A 141 8.03 -15.96 4.97
C ASP A 141 8.24 -16.30 3.48
N TYR A 142 7.47 -15.69 2.57
CA TYR A 142 7.66 -15.81 1.12
C TYR A 142 8.95 -15.16 0.57
N ILE A 143 9.78 -14.61 1.45
CA ILE A 143 11.07 -13.97 1.12
C ILE A 143 12.27 -14.86 1.51
N GLN A 144 12.03 -16.03 2.15
CA GLN A 144 13.09 -17.00 2.45
C GLN A 144 13.66 -17.66 1.19
#